data_AF-A0A932RMJ9-F1
#
_entry.id   AF-A0A932RMJ9-F1
#
_cell.length_a   1.000
_cell.length_b   1.000
_cell.length_c   1.000
_cell.angle_alpha   90.00
_cell.angle_beta   90.00
_cell.angle_gamma   90.00
#
_symmetry.space_group_name_H-M   'P 1'
#
loop_
_entity.id
_entity.type
_entity.pdbx_description
1 polymer ?
#
loop_
_entity_poly.entity_id
_entity_poly.type
_entity_poly.pdbx_seq_one_letter_code
_entity_poly.pdbx_strand_id
1 'polypeptide(L)' 'MPEDPTPRLGPALTSWKDIAQFFGREVRTVQRWEKEEGLPVHRHLHHSKSSVYAYSEELEKWWR' A
#
# COMPACT_ATOMS: atom_id res chain seq x y z
N MET A 1 19.29 6.70 -13.05
CA MET A 1 19.05 6.70 -11.60
C MET A 1 17.54 6.82 -11.39
N PRO A 2 16.84 5.88 -10.75
CA PRO A 2 15.50 6.18 -10.25
C PRO A 2 15.67 6.83 -8.89
N GLU A 3 15.54 8.14 -8.87
CA GLU A 3 15.25 8.92 -7.67
C GLU A 3 13.84 8.56 -7.21
N ASP A 4 13.72 7.66 -6.23
CA ASP A 4 12.49 7.46 -5.50
C ASP A 4 12.34 8.61 -4.49
N PRO A 5 11.38 9.55 -4.67
CA PRO A 5 11.10 10.52 -3.63
C PRO A 5 10.43 9.77 -2.48
N THR A 6 11.13 9.65 -1.36
CA THR A 6 10.57 9.12 -0.11
C THR A 6 9.35 9.96 0.29
N PRO A 7 8.14 9.38 0.38
CA PRO A 7 7.00 10.14 0.86
C PRO A 7 7.10 10.28 2.37
N ARG A 8 6.91 11.52 2.83
CA ARG A 8 6.73 11.87 4.24
C ARG A 8 5.50 11.12 4.70
N LEU A 9 5.66 10.26 5.71
CA LEU A 9 4.60 9.46 6.32
C LEU A 9 3.46 10.36 6.81
N GLY A 10 2.51 10.65 5.93
CA GLY A 10 1.17 11.09 6.29
C GLY A 10 0.33 9.88 6.65
N PRO A 11 -0.75 10.05 7.44
CA PRO A 11 -1.47 8.93 8.06
C PRO A 11 -2.14 7.95 7.08
N ALA A 12 -2.30 8.29 5.81
CA ALA A 12 -2.97 7.45 4.81
C ALA A 12 -2.07 7.19 3.60
N LEU A 13 -1.86 5.91 3.29
CA LEU A 13 -1.10 5.45 2.13
C LEU A 13 -2.10 5.24 0.99
N THR A 14 -2.19 6.18 0.06
CA THR A 14 -3.23 6.17 -1.01
C THR A 14 -2.75 5.49 -2.31
N SER A 15 -1.71 4.66 -2.24
CA SER A 15 -1.16 3.98 -3.42
C SER A 15 -0.35 2.74 -3.04
N TRP A 16 -0.32 1.76 -3.94
CA TRP A 16 0.51 0.55 -3.76
C TRP A 16 1.98 0.85 -3.49
N LYS A 17 2.53 1.90 -4.13
CA LYS A 17 3.93 2.31 -3.95
C LYS A 17 4.21 2.76 -2.52
N ASP A 18 3.31 3.56 -1.96
CA ASP A 18 3.36 4.01 -0.57
C ASP A 18 3.28 2.82 0.41
N ILE A 19 2.36 1.89 0.16
CA ILE A 19 2.23 0.65 0.96
C ILE A 19 3.53 -0.17 0.89
N ALA A 20 4.08 -0.35 -0.31
CA ALA A 20 5.34 -1.07 -0.49
C ALA A 20 6.52 -0.40 0.22
N GLN A 21 6.59 0.93 0.16
CA GLN A 21 7.59 1.72 0.87
C GLN A 21 7.47 1.56 2.39
N PHE A 22 6.24 1.52 2.93
CA PHE A 22 5.98 1.28 4.34
C PHE A 22 6.54 -0.07 4.83
N PHE A 23 6.35 -1.13 4.05
CA PHE A 23 6.91 -2.45 4.36
C PHE A 23 8.40 -2.61 3.99
N GLY A 24 9.00 -1.64 3.30
CA GLY A 24 10.34 -1.79 2.71
C GLY A 24 10.41 -2.92 1.68
N ARG A 25 9.31 -3.21 0.99
CA ARG A 25 9.18 -4.28 -0.03
C ARG A 25 8.76 -3.69 -1.37
N GLU A 26 8.66 -4.56 -2.37
CA GLU A 26 8.20 -4.17 -3.70
C GLU A 26 6.67 -4.22 -3.82
N VAL A 27 6.11 -3.33 -4.64
CA VAL A 27 4.66 -3.24 -4.92
C VAL A 27 4.04 -4.59 -5.29
N ARG A 28 4.77 -5.39 -6.08
CA ARG A 28 4.37 -6.74 -6.50
C ARG A 28 4.24 -7.73 -5.33
N THR A 29 5.09 -7.62 -4.31
CA THR A 29 4.98 -8.43 -3.08
C THR A 29 3.74 -8.03 -2.29
N VAL A 30 3.46 -6.73 -2.20
CA VAL A 30 2.27 -6.22 -1.49
C VAL A 30 0.98 -6.60 -2.21
N GLN A 31 0.95 -6.51 -3.55
CA GLN A 31 -0.18 -7.01 -4.35
C GLN A 31 -0.38 -8.52 -4.20
N ARG A 32 0.72 -9.27 -4.07
CA ARG A 32 0.66 -10.69 -3.77
C ARG A 32 0.06 -10.93 -2.39
N TRP A 33 0.46 -10.18 -1.37
CA TRP A 33 -0.13 -10.28 -0.02
C TRP A 33 -1.61 -9.92 0.00
N GLU A 34 -2.08 -8.95 -0.79
CA GLU A 34 -3.52 -8.69 -0.92
C GLU A 34 -4.28 -9.91 -1.45
N LYS A 35 -3.71 -10.62 -2.43
CA LYS A 35 -4.33 -11.83 -3.02
C LYS A 35 -4.16 -13.10 -2.19
N GLU A 36 -2.99 -13.32 -1.60
CA GLU A 36 -2.62 -14.58 -0.94
C GLU A 36 -2.81 -14.52 0.58
N GLU A 37 -2.59 -13.36 1.21
CA GLU A 37 -2.67 -13.20 2.66
C GLU A 37 -3.83 -12.29 3.12
N GLY A 38 -4.54 -11.63 2.20
CA GLY A 38 -5.65 -10.74 2.53
C GLY A 38 -5.21 -9.44 3.17
N LEU A 39 -4.10 -8.85 2.69
CA LEU A 39 -3.61 -7.55 3.16
C LEU A 39 -4.75 -6.50 3.20
N PRO A 40 -4.92 -5.75 4.30
CA PRO A 40 -5.98 -4.76 4.44
C PRO A 40 -5.73 -3.53 3.56
N VAL A 41 -6.06 -3.68 2.28
CA VAL A 41 -6.01 -2.63 1.26
C VAL A 41 -7.42 -2.33 0.80
N HIS A 42 -7.88 -1.11 1.07
CA HIS A 42 -9.20 -0.65 0.67
C HIS A 42 -9.16 -0.20 -0.79
N ARG A 43 -9.82 -0.95 -1.69
CA ARG A 43 -10.01 -0.52 -3.08
C ARG A 43 -11.26 0.35 -3.19
N HIS A 44 -11.11 1.58 -3.67
CA HIS A 44 -12.25 2.37 -4.12
C HIS A 44 -12.57 2.03 -5.57
N LEU A 45 -13.67 1.32 -5.76
CA LEU A 45 -14.17 0.92 -7.08
C LEU A 45 -15.08 2.03 -7.64
N HIS A 46 -14.49 3.06 -8.27
CA HIS A 46 -15.28 4.03 -9.04
C HIS A 46 -14.85 3.98 -10.52
N HIS A 47 -15.65 3.26 -11.31
CA HIS A 47 -15.87 3.19 -12.77
C HIS A 47 -14.75 3.45 -13.80
N SER A 48 -13.59 4.03 -13.51
CA SER A 48 -12.53 4.24 -14.51
C SER A 48 -11.09 4.35 -13.96
N LYS A 49 -10.86 4.49 -12.65
CA LYS A 49 -9.50 4.50 -12.06
C LYS A 49 -9.50 3.86 -10.67
N SER A 50 -9.08 2.60 -10.59
CA SER A 50 -8.91 1.87 -9.32
C SER A 50 -7.89 2.60 -8.44
N SER A 51 -8.37 3.37 -7.47
CA SER A 51 -7.54 3.98 -6.43
C SER A 51 -7.59 3.08 -5.21
N VAL A 52 -6.42 2.67 -4.73
CA VAL A 52 -6.28 1.86 -3.51
C VAL A 52 -5.77 2.75 -2.39
N TYR A 53 -6.23 2.52 -1.17
CA TYR A 53 -5.63 3.14 0.00
C TYR A 53 -5.55 2.15 1.15
N ALA A 54 -4.57 2.34 2.02
CA ALA A 54 -4.42 1.60 3.25
C ALA A 54 -4.03 2.57 4.37
N TYR A 55 -4.51 2.26 5.58
CA TYR A 55 -4.09 2.99 6.76
C TYR A 55 -2.81 2.36 7.31
N SER A 56 -1.83 3.21 7.63
CA SER A 56 -0.57 2.77 8.23
C SER A 56 -0.80 1.96 9.51
N GLU A 57 -1.82 2.30 10.31
CA GLU A 57 -2.23 1.55 11.50
C GLU A 57 -2.79 0.14 11.20
N GLU A 58 -3.52 -0.05 10.11
CA GLU A 58 -4.03 -1.37 9.71
C GLU A 58 -2.89 -2.25 9.20
N LEU A 59 -1.97 -1.67 8.44
CA LEU A 59 -0.78 -2.37 7.95
C LEU A 59 0.16 -2.77 9.08
N GLU A 60 0.40 -1.86 10.04
CA GLU A 60 1.22 -2.15 11.22
C GLU A 60 0.60 -3.24 12.08
N LYS A 61 -0.73 -3.21 12.30
CA LYS A 61 -1.46 -4.26 13.02
C LYS A 61 -1.42 -5.61 12.33
N TRP A 62 -1.40 -5.64 10.99
CA TRP A 62 -1.31 -6.88 10.23
C TRP A 62 0.11 -7.45 10.20
N TRP A 63 1.13 -6.59 10.18
CA TRP A 63 2.54 -7.00 10.15
C TRP A 63 3.07 -7.56 11.47
N ARG A 64 2.50 -7.12 12.59
CA ARG A 64 2.93 -7.47 13.94
C ARG A 64 2.45 -8.85 14.37
#